data_AF-A0A5K7YT18-F1
#
_entry.id   AF-A0A5K7YT18-F1
#
_cell.length_a   1.000
_cell.length_b   1.000
_cell.length_c   1.000
_cell.angle_alpha   90.00
_cell.angle_beta   90.00
_cell.angle_gamma   90.00
#
_symmetry.space_group_name_H-M   'P 1'
#
loop_
_entity.id
_entity.type
_entity.pdbx_description
1 polymer ?
#
loop_
_entity_poly.entity_id
_entity_poly.type
_entity_poly.pdbx_seq_one_letter_code
_entity_poly.pdbx_strand_id
1 'polypeptide(L)'
;MKIAIPASAPDLGARVENRLGTASYLPVIDMEDLSVEALAGPSAAAGPGAGIEAVSTVTDRGARVILAGFVSPRVALALEKHGIAVITPVDGRVMDVIETYRRGALPGMTEASRHKDVQMAALHGPRLLPAFRKAARQFFILIPVLIGVLLLVGLFRGFVSRNLLLTIFSGNVFRDTLWGACIWSMLSGNPVNSYVVAETLLRMGLSLFGATSLMLTWVNVGLLKLPAEMSALGARFAITRTIAAFLMAIGVSILTVILAGGQVQ
;
A
#
# COMPACT_ATOMS: atom_id res chain seq x y z
N MET A 1 6.80 -13.56 8.58
CA MET A 1 7.83 -14.56 8.13
C MET A 1 7.95 -14.44 6.62
N LYS A 2 9.15 -14.42 6.04
CA LYS A 2 9.31 -14.21 4.59
C LYS A 2 9.55 -15.50 3.80
N ILE A 3 8.83 -15.64 2.68
CA ILE A 3 8.94 -16.75 1.72
C ILE A 3 9.34 -16.16 0.36
N ALA A 4 10.33 -16.75 -0.30
CA ALA A 4 10.67 -16.38 -1.68
C ALA A 4 10.14 -17.42 -2.67
N ILE A 5 9.57 -16.95 -3.77
CA ILE A 5 8.95 -17.80 -4.80
C ILE A 5 9.43 -17.31 -6.16
N PRO A 6 10.07 -18.14 -7.00
CA PRO A 6 10.41 -17.75 -8.36
C PRO A 6 9.11 -17.63 -9.17
N ALA A 7 8.92 -16.50 -9.86
CA ALA A 7 7.66 -16.18 -10.51
C ALA A 7 7.86 -15.50 -11.86
N SER A 8 6.86 -15.64 -12.73
CA SER A 8 6.85 -15.03 -14.08
C SER A 8 6.65 -13.52 -14.06
N ALA A 9 6.13 -12.97 -12.97
CA ALA A 9 5.81 -11.56 -12.79
C ALA A 9 5.97 -11.17 -11.30
N PRO A 10 6.09 -9.87 -10.97
CA PRO A 10 6.39 -9.39 -9.62
C PRO A 10 5.20 -9.44 -8.63
N ASP A 11 4.05 -10.00 -9.02
CA ASP A 11 2.79 -9.97 -8.27
C ASP A 11 2.34 -11.35 -7.75
N LEU A 12 1.35 -11.37 -6.84
CA LEU A 12 0.79 -12.61 -6.27
C LEU A 12 -0.04 -13.44 -7.26
N GLY A 13 -0.47 -12.84 -8.37
CA GLY A 13 -1.19 -13.53 -9.45
C GLY A 13 -0.27 -14.25 -10.43
N ALA A 14 1.04 -14.01 -10.34
CA ALA A 14 2.06 -14.63 -11.18
C ALA A 14 2.06 -16.15 -11.06
N ARG A 15 2.51 -16.84 -12.12
CA ARG A 15 2.75 -18.27 -12.06
C ARG A 15 4.12 -18.54 -11.47
N VAL A 16 4.20 -19.60 -10.66
CA VAL A 16 5.47 -20.09 -10.13
C VAL A 16 6.30 -20.65 -11.27
N GLU A 17 7.55 -20.24 -11.36
CA GLU A 17 8.49 -20.75 -12.33
C GLU A 17 9.21 -22.00 -11.83
N ASN A 18 9.55 -22.89 -12.77
CA ASN A 18 10.16 -24.17 -12.43
C ASN A 18 11.60 -24.02 -11.94
N ARG A 19 12.37 -23.04 -12.42
CA ARG A 19 13.81 -22.93 -12.14
C ARG A 19 14.15 -21.66 -11.38
N LEU A 20 14.72 -21.80 -10.19
CA LEU A 20 15.17 -20.67 -9.37
C LEU A 20 16.25 -19.82 -10.06
N GLY A 21 17.24 -20.46 -10.68
CA GLY A 21 18.40 -19.76 -11.28
C GLY A 21 18.13 -19.07 -12.60
N THR A 22 16.94 -19.22 -13.20
CA THR A 22 16.55 -18.54 -14.44
C THR A 22 15.19 -17.86 -14.29
N ALA A 23 14.74 -17.66 -13.06
CA ALA A 23 13.44 -17.08 -12.78
C ALA A 23 13.38 -15.65 -13.31
N SER A 24 12.26 -15.21 -13.89
CA SER A 24 12.11 -13.83 -14.34
C SER A 24 12.09 -12.85 -13.16
N TYR A 25 11.39 -13.23 -12.10
CA TYR A 25 11.29 -12.48 -10.86
C TYR A 25 11.41 -13.42 -9.66
N LEU A 26 11.83 -12.85 -8.53
CA LEU A 26 11.94 -13.56 -7.27
C LEU A 26 11.23 -12.77 -6.16
N PRO A 27 9.87 -12.70 -6.18
CA PRO A 27 9.11 -12.05 -5.13
C PRO A 27 9.38 -12.68 -3.76
N VAL A 28 9.73 -11.83 -2.80
CA VAL A 28 9.83 -12.17 -1.38
C VAL A 28 8.58 -11.66 -0.68
N ILE A 29 7.82 -12.58 -0.10
CA ILE A 29 6.47 -12.34 0.39
C ILE A 29 6.47 -12.48 1.91
N ASP A 30 5.98 -11.45 2.61
CA ASP A 30 5.78 -11.55 4.06
C ASP A 30 4.44 -12.24 4.36
N MET A 31 4.51 -13.38 5.04
CA MET A 31 3.36 -14.21 5.40
C MET A 31 2.42 -13.57 6.42
N GLU A 32 2.81 -12.44 7.02
CA GLU A 32 1.99 -11.72 8.00
C GLU A 32 0.98 -10.78 7.33
N ASP A 33 1.42 -9.95 6.37
CA ASP A 33 0.60 -8.93 5.70
C ASP A 33 0.45 -9.14 4.19
N LEU A 34 1.04 -10.22 3.64
CA LEU A 34 1.09 -10.53 2.20
C LEU A 34 1.77 -9.44 1.36
N SER A 35 2.57 -8.56 1.97
CA SER A 35 3.37 -7.60 1.22
C SER A 35 4.39 -8.33 0.34
N VAL A 36 4.51 -7.86 -0.91
CA VAL A 36 5.42 -8.43 -1.89
C VAL A 36 6.56 -7.47 -2.15
N GLU A 37 7.77 -7.96 -1.90
CA GLU A 37 9.02 -7.32 -2.28
C GLU A 37 9.52 -8.01 -3.55
N ALA A 38 9.15 -7.46 -4.70
CA ALA A 38 9.50 -8.02 -5.98
C ALA A 38 10.97 -7.75 -6.31
N LEU A 39 11.77 -8.81 -6.41
CA LEU A 39 13.14 -8.74 -6.88
C LEU A 39 13.19 -9.15 -8.35
N ALA A 40 14.06 -8.50 -9.12
CA ALA A 40 14.44 -9.02 -10.41
C ALA A 40 15.07 -10.40 -10.23
N GLY A 41 14.81 -11.31 -11.16
CA GLY A 41 15.50 -12.57 -11.21
C GLY A 41 17.02 -12.41 -11.39
N PRO A 42 17.80 -13.46 -11.07
CA PRO A 42 19.23 -13.46 -11.32
C PRO A 42 19.53 -13.21 -12.81
N SER A 43 20.56 -12.43 -13.09
CA SER A 43 20.87 -12.00 -14.47
C SER A 43 21.20 -13.20 -15.36
N ALA A 44 20.72 -13.18 -16.62
CA ALA A 44 21.05 -14.20 -17.62
C ALA A 44 22.57 -14.33 -17.90
N ALA A 45 23.37 -13.33 -17.49
CA ALA A 45 24.83 -13.33 -17.56
C ALA A 45 25.51 -14.19 -16.46
N ALA A 46 24.77 -14.65 -15.44
CA ALA A 46 25.34 -15.28 -14.25
C ALA A 46 25.83 -16.73 -14.46
N GLY A 47 25.65 -17.31 -15.66
CA GLY A 47 26.19 -18.63 -16.00
C GLY A 47 25.84 -19.71 -14.95
N PRO A 48 26.74 -20.64 -14.63
CA PRO A 48 26.54 -21.67 -13.59
C PRO A 48 26.30 -21.14 -12.17
N GLY A 49 26.42 -19.83 -11.92
CA GLY A 49 26.32 -19.18 -10.61
C GLY A 49 24.97 -18.48 -10.33
N ALA A 50 24.07 -18.41 -11.31
CA ALA A 50 22.80 -17.67 -11.20
C ALA A 50 21.91 -18.12 -10.01
N GLY A 51 21.94 -19.42 -9.68
CA GLY A 51 21.23 -19.95 -8.52
C GLY A 51 21.79 -19.46 -7.19
N ILE A 52 23.11 -19.26 -7.09
CA ILE A 52 23.76 -18.75 -5.87
C ILE A 52 23.46 -17.27 -5.66
N GLU A 53 23.43 -16.49 -6.74
CA GLU A 53 23.01 -15.09 -6.70
C GLU A 53 21.56 -14.93 -6.23
N ALA A 54 20.65 -15.77 -6.74
CA ALA A 54 19.27 -15.82 -6.26
C ALA A 54 19.21 -16.14 -4.76
N VAL A 55 20.04 -17.08 -4.30
CA VAL A 55 20.15 -17.46 -2.88
C VAL A 55 20.64 -16.30 -2.02
N SER A 56 21.74 -15.63 -2.38
CA SER A 56 22.28 -14.53 -1.59
C SER A 56 21.29 -13.38 -1.51
N THR A 57 20.68 -13.02 -2.64
CA THR A 57 19.71 -11.93 -2.71
C THR A 57 18.48 -12.20 -1.83
N VAL A 58 17.97 -13.43 -1.84
CA VAL A 58 16.83 -13.84 -1.01
C VAL A 58 17.19 -13.93 0.47
N THR A 59 18.42 -14.36 0.79
CA THR A 59 18.94 -14.42 2.16
C THR A 59 19.05 -13.03 2.76
N ASP A 60 19.60 -12.06 2.00
CA ASP A 60 19.76 -10.67 2.42
C ASP A 60 18.42 -9.98 2.71
N ARG A 61 17.36 -10.36 1.98
CA ARG A 61 16.00 -9.86 2.22
C ARG A 61 15.28 -10.58 3.36
N GLY A 62 15.93 -11.54 4.01
CA GLY A 62 15.46 -12.20 5.22
C GLY A 62 14.45 -13.33 4.97
N ALA A 63 14.39 -13.88 3.76
CA ALA A 63 13.57 -15.06 3.53
C ALA A 63 14.10 -16.26 4.32
N ARG A 64 13.18 -17.14 4.71
CA ARG A 64 13.49 -18.36 5.48
C ARG A 64 13.00 -19.62 4.79
N VAL A 65 12.13 -19.47 3.79
CA VAL A 65 11.59 -20.56 3.00
C VAL A 65 11.65 -20.17 1.53
N ILE A 66 12.05 -21.11 0.67
CA ILE A 66 11.95 -20.99 -0.78
C ILE A 66 10.99 -22.06 -1.28
N LEU A 67 9.93 -21.64 -1.99
CA LEU A 67 8.99 -22.55 -2.66
C LEU A 67 9.28 -22.48 -4.15
N ALA A 68 9.66 -23.58 -4.77
CA ALA A 68 10.03 -23.59 -6.19
C ALA A 68 9.58 -24.89 -6.87
N GLY A 69 9.47 -24.87 -8.21
CA GLY A 69 9.24 -26.09 -8.97
C GLY A 69 10.42 -27.07 -8.86
N PHE A 70 11.63 -26.56 -9.05
CA PHE A 70 12.86 -27.34 -9.01
C PHE A 70 14.05 -26.53 -8.48
N VAL A 71 14.79 -27.15 -7.57
CA VAL A 71 16.09 -26.68 -7.08
C VAL A 71 17.08 -27.83 -7.17
N SER A 72 18.30 -27.57 -7.66
CA SER A 72 19.32 -28.62 -7.75
C SER A 72 19.78 -29.05 -6.35
N PRO A 73 20.11 -30.34 -6.12
CA PRO A 73 20.48 -30.83 -4.79
C PRO A 73 21.66 -30.08 -4.14
N ARG A 74 22.62 -29.60 -4.95
CA ARG A 74 23.74 -28.79 -4.46
C ARG A 74 23.30 -27.44 -3.91
N VAL A 75 22.34 -26.79 -4.58
CA VAL A 75 21.80 -25.49 -4.17
C VAL A 75 20.89 -25.66 -2.95
N ALA A 76 20.06 -26.70 -2.91
CA ALA A 76 19.24 -27.03 -1.75
C ALA A 76 20.10 -27.26 -0.49
N LEU A 77 21.17 -28.05 -0.58
CA LEU A 77 22.11 -28.27 0.52
C LEU A 77 22.80 -26.97 0.98
N ALA A 78 23.15 -26.08 0.05
CA ALA A 78 23.74 -24.79 0.38
C ALA A 78 22.75 -23.88 1.12
N LEU A 79 21.48 -23.87 0.70
CA LEU A 79 20.39 -23.12 1.33
C LEU A 79 20.09 -23.62 2.74
N GLU A 80 19.98 -24.93 2.90
CA GLU A 80 19.70 -25.55 4.20
C GLU A 80 20.82 -25.29 5.22
N LYS A 81 22.08 -25.25 4.79
CA LYS A 81 23.23 -24.88 5.64
C LYS A 81 23.13 -23.45 6.18
N HIS A 82 22.44 -22.55 5.46
CA HIS A 82 22.20 -21.18 5.88
C HIS A 82 20.83 -21.00 6.57
N GLY A 83 20.16 -22.10 6.95
CA GLY A 83 18.89 -22.07 7.65
C GLY A 83 17.69 -21.67 6.79
N ILE A 84 17.79 -21.83 5.47
CA ILE A 84 16.69 -21.61 4.54
C ILE A 84 16.09 -22.96 4.15
N ALA A 85 14.81 -23.16 4.46
CA ALA A 85 14.07 -24.34 4.05
C ALA A 85 13.71 -24.26 2.57
N VAL A 86 13.91 -25.35 1.84
CA VAL A 86 13.56 -25.45 0.42
C VAL A 86 12.44 -26.48 0.27
N ILE A 87 11.33 -26.07 -0.35
CA ILE A 87 10.19 -26.97 -0.59
C ILE A 87 9.96 -27.03 -2.10
N THR A 88 10.09 -28.25 -2.63
CA THR A 88 9.95 -28.61 -4.03
C THR A 88 9.34 -30.01 -4.11
N PRO A 89 8.58 -30.35 -5.17
CA PRO A 89 8.17 -29.48 -6.26
C PRO A 89 6.89 -28.71 -5.92
N VAL A 90 6.82 -27.46 -6.38
CA VAL A 90 5.64 -26.61 -6.24
C VAL A 90 5.29 -25.98 -7.59
N ASP A 91 4.02 -26.01 -7.96
CA ASP A 91 3.50 -25.46 -9.22
C ASP A 91 2.14 -24.78 -8.97
N GLY A 92 1.74 -23.88 -9.88
CA GLY A 92 0.49 -23.11 -9.80
C GLY A 92 0.72 -21.60 -9.74
N ARG A 93 -0.28 -20.87 -9.24
CA ARG A 93 -0.12 -19.43 -8.96
C ARG A 93 0.54 -19.22 -7.61
N VAL A 94 1.31 -18.14 -7.50
CA VAL A 94 1.98 -17.73 -6.28
C VAL A 94 1.00 -17.69 -5.09
N MET A 95 -0.19 -17.12 -5.27
CA MET A 95 -1.23 -17.07 -4.23
C MET A 95 -1.70 -18.48 -3.79
N ASP A 96 -2.03 -19.36 -4.73
CA ASP A 96 -2.51 -20.72 -4.44
C ASP A 96 -1.47 -21.53 -3.66
N VAL A 97 -0.21 -21.35 -4.03
CA VAL A 97 0.95 -21.98 -3.39
C VAL A 97 1.13 -21.51 -1.95
N ILE A 98 0.98 -20.21 -1.70
CA ILE A 98 1.05 -19.62 -0.35
C ILE A 98 -0.07 -20.15 0.54
N GLU A 99 -1.29 -20.26 0.00
CA GLU A 99 -2.41 -20.82 0.75
C GLU A 99 -2.19 -22.30 1.09
N THR A 100 -1.67 -23.07 0.14
CA THR A 100 -1.34 -24.49 0.33
C THR A 100 -0.22 -24.66 1.35
N TYR A 101 0.77 -23.76 1.34
CA TYR A 101 1.82 -23.69 2.36
C TYR A 101 1.23 -23.40 3.75
N ARG A 102 0.32 -22.41 3.88
CA ARG A 102 -0.36 -22.09 5.15
C ARG A 102 -1.15 -23.26 5.71
N ARG A 103 -1.76 -24.06 4.84
CA ARG A 103 -2.50 -25.27 5.22
C ARG A 103 -1.59 -26.47 5.53
N GLY A 104 -0.28 -26.36 5.31
CA GLY A 104 0.69 -27.45 5.51
C GLY A 104 0.50 -28.63 4.55
N ALA A 105 -0.09 -28.39 3.38
CA ALA A 105 -0.51 -29.42 2.43
C ALA A 105 0.42 -29.54 1.20
N LEU A 106 1.61 -28.92 1.22
CA LEU A 106 2.53 -28.95 0.08
C LEU A 106 3.22 -30.31 -0.11
N PRO A 107 3.40 -30.77 -1.36
CA PRO A 107 4.21 -31.94 -1.68
C PRO A 107 5.67 -31.69 -1.27
N GLY A 108 6.25 -32.60 -0.49
CA GLY A 108 7.64 -32.50 0.00
C GLY A 108 7.80 -31.98 1.43
N MET A 109 6.71 -31.55 2.08
CA MET A 109 6.74 -31.15 3.49
C MET A 109 6.72 -32.37 4.42
N THR A 110 7.90 -32.96 4.66
CA THR A 110 8.09 -34.06 5.62
C THR A 110 7.84 -33.59 7.05
N GLU A 111 7.42 -34.49 7.95
CA GLU A 111 7.24 -34.17 9.38
C GLU A 111 8.52 -33.58 10.02
N ALA A 112 9.70 -34.00 9.55
CA ALA A 112 10.99 -33.44 9.95
C ALA A 112 11.20 -31.98 9.50
N SER A 113 10.72 -31.60 8.30
CA SER A 113 10.73 -30.22 7.81
C SER A 113 9.72 -29.36 8.57
N ARG A 114 8.55 -29.93 8.89
CA ARG A 114 7.54 -29.33 9.77
C ARG A 114 8.11 -29.05 11.17
N HIS A 115 8.87 -29.99 11.73
CA HIS A 115 9.53 -29.82 13.04
C HIS A 115 10.65 -28.77 13.00
N LYS A 116 11.47 -28.70 11.94
CA LYS A 116 12.46 -27.63 11.76
C LYS A 116 11.81 -26.25 11.59
N ASP A 117 10.73 -26.15 10.81
CA ASP A 117 9.96 -24.92 10.63
C ASP A 117 9.30 -24.47 11.93
N VAL A 118 8.66 -25.40 12.65
CA VAL A 118 8.04 -25.14 13.96
C VAL A 118 9.09 -24.84 15.03
N GLN A 119 10.28 -25.46 15.01
CA GLN A 119 11.34 -25.20 15.98
C GLN A 119 12.11 -23.89 15.68
N MET A 120 12.28 -23.52 14.40
CA MET A 120 12.77 -22.20 13.97
C MET A 120 11.75 -21.09 14.24
N ALA A 121 10.45 -21.39 14.11
CA ALA A 121 9.36 -20.50 14.50
C ALA A 121 9.24 -20.37 16.03
N ALA A 122 9.37 -21.47 16.77
CA ALA A 122 9.29 -21.51 18.24
C ALA A 122 10.53 -20.92 18.93
N LEU A 123 11.67 -20.83 18.25
CA LEU A 123 12.81 -20.04 18.72
C LEU A 123 12.50 -18.53 18.81
N HIS A 124 11.40 -18.08 18.22
CA HIS A 124 10.91 -16.72 18.32
C HIS A 124 9.58 -16.74 19.08
N GLY A 125 9.65 -16.48 20.40
CA GLY A 125 8.47 -16.18 21.24
C GLY A 125 7.63 -15.01 20.71
N PRO A 126 6.55 -14.61 21.40
CA PRO A 126 5.57 -13.66 20.88
C PRO A 126 6.30 -12.41 20.37
N ARG A 127 6.23 -12.20 19.06
CA ARG A 127 7.02 -11.21 18.29
C ARG A 127 6.55 -9.77 18.52
N LEU A 128 6.21 -9.43 19.77
CA LEU A 128 5.75 -8.11 20.19
C LEU A 128 6.81 -7.04 19.93
N LEU A 129 8.08 -7.34 20.21
CA LEU A 129 9.16 -6.36 20.05
C LEU A 129 9.43 -5.98 18.57
N PRO A 130 9.55 -6.92 17.62
CA PRO A 130 9.69 -6.56 16.21
C PRO A 130 8.39 -5.95 15.62
N ALA A 131 7.20 -6.38 16.06
CA ALA A 131 5.94 -5.75 15.66
C ALA A 131 5.86 -4.30 16.16
N PHE A 132 6.21 -4.07 17.42
CA PHE A 132 6.30 -2.74 18.02
C PHE A 132 7.34 -1.87 17.32
N ARG A 133 8.52 -2.41 17.00
CA ARG A 133 9.56 -1.71 16.23
C ARG A 133 9.07 -1.35 14.81
N LYS A 134 8.28 -2.22 14.17
CA LYS A 134 7.67 -1.95 12.85
C LYS A 134 6.63 -0.83 12.97
N ALA A 135 5.76 -0.86 13.97
CA ALA A 135 4.79 0.19 14.26
C ALA A 135 5.47 1.53 14.58
N ALA A 136 6.50 1.52 15.43
CA ALA A 136 7.29 2.71 15.76
C ALA A 136 7.96 3.30 14.52
N ARG A 137 8.55 2.46 13.65
CA ARG A 137 9.15 2.93 12.38
C ARG A 137 8.11 3.61 11.49
N GLN A 138 6.92 3.02 11.36
CA GLN A 138 5.82 3.63 10.59
C GLN A 138 5.39 4.97 11.20
N PHE A 139 5.34 5.07 12.53
CA PHE A 139 5.06 6.31 13.23
C PHE A 139 6.12 7.39 12.94
N PHE A 140 7.42 7.04 12.98
CA PHE A 140 8.50 7.97 12.65
C PHE A 140 8.50 8.40 11.18
N ILE A 141 8.02 7.57 10.26
CA ILE A 141 7.84 7.94 8.85
C ILE A 141 6.73 9.02 8.69
N LEU A 142 5.71 9.01 9.55
CA LEU A 142 4.60 9.99 9.51
C LEU A 142 4.95 11.34 10.14
N ILE A 143 5.91 11.38 11.08
CA ILE A 143 6.28 12.62 11.80
C ILE A 143 6.71 13.76 10.85
N PRO A 144 7.62 13.55 9.86
CA PRO A 144 8.01 14.62 8.93
C PRO A 144 6.84 15.16 8.10
N VAL A 145 5.90 14.27 7.72
CA VAL A 145 4.69 14.68 6.98
C VAL A 145 3.79 15.54 7.86
N LEU A 146 3.56 15.13 9.11
CA LEU A 146 2.79 15.90 10.09
C LEU A 146 3.41 17.27 10.36
N ILE A 147 4.72 17.34 10.57
CA ILE A 147 5.46 18.60 10.76
C ILE A 147 5.34 19.47 9.51
N GLY A 148 5.52 18.90 8.32
CA GLY A 148 5.37 19.61 7.05
C GLY A 148 3.97 20.21 6.89
N VAL A 149 2.92 19.44 7.18
CA VAL A 149 1.53 19.93 7.15
C VAL A 149 1.33 21.03 8.20
N LEU A 150 1.85 20.88 9.43
CA LEU A 150 1.72 21.88 10.48
C LEU A 150 2.39 23.21 10.08
N LEU A 151 3.58 23.14 9.50
CA LEU A 151 4.32 24.31 9.01
C LEU A 151 3.60 24.96 7.83
N LEU A 152 3.06 24.17 6.90
CA LEU A 152 2.29 24.68 5.77
C LEU A 152 1.00 25.36 6.24
N VAL A 153 0.33 24.79 7.25
CA VAL A 153 -0.83 25.41 7.91
C VAL A 153 -0.44 26.73 8.57
N GLY A 154 0.71 26.79 9.26
CA GLY A 154 1.24 28.03 9.83
C GLY A 154 1.53 29.10 8.78
N LEU A 155 2.16 28.70 7.67
CA LEU A 155 2.42 29.58 6.52
C LEU A 155 1.11 30.07 5.89
N PHE A 156 0.14 29.17 5.70
CA PHE A 156 -1.18 29.49 5.16
C PHE A 156 -1.91 30.51 6.02
N ARG A 157 -1.85 30.40 7.36
CA ARG A 157 -2.40 31.43 8.27
C ARG A 157 -1.74 32.81 8.09
N GLY A 158 -0.48 32.86 7.69
CA GLY A 158 0.22 34.12 7.39
C GLY A 158 -0.21 34.77 6.07
N PHE A 159 -0.55 33.97 5.05
CA PHE A 159 -0.90 34.46 3.71
C PHE A 159 -2.41 34.57 3.46
N VAL A 160 -3.22 33.75 4.12
CA VAL A 160 -4.68 33.72 3.95
C VAL A 160 -5.34 34.40 5.13
N SER A 161 -5.75 35.64 4.91
CA SER A 161 -6.46 36.43 5.90
C SER A 161 -7.94 36.01 6.01
N ARG A 162 -8.54 36.26 7.17
CA ARG A 162 -9.98 36.03 7.41
C ARG A 162 -10.86 36.77 6.39
N ASN A 163 -10.42 37.94 5.92
CA ASN A 163 -11.15 38.74 4.95
C ASN A 163 -11.19 38.07 3.56
N LEU A 164 -10.08 37.46 3.14
CA LEU A 164 -10.03 36.68 1.89
C LEU A 164 -10.98 35.48 1.95
N LEU A 165 -11.02 34.79 3.09
CA LEU A 165 -11.94 33.68 3.30
C LEU A 165 -13.40 34.12 3.23
N LEU A 166 -13.77 35.24 3.87
CA LEU A 166 -15.15 35.73 3.85
C LEU A 166 -15.60 36.24 2.47
N THR A 167 -14.68 36.70 1.62
CA THR A 167 -14.99 37.08 0.23
C THR A 167 -15.27 35.87 -0.65
N ILE A 168 -14.55 34.77 -0.46
CA ILE A 168 -14.72 33.53 -1.22
C ILE A 168 -15.88 32.69 -0.65
N PHE A 169 -16.00 32.65 0.68
CA PHE A 169 -17.00 31.91 1.44
C PHE A 169 -17.93 32.90 2.14
N SER A 170 -18.98 33.27 1.41
CA SER A 170 -19.96 34.30 1.80
C SER A 170 -20.95 33.84 2.88
N GLY A 171 -20.86 32.60 3.37
CA GLY A 171 -21.83 31.97 4.27
C GLY A 171 -22.97 31.26 3.55
N ASN A 172 -23.19 31.56 2.26
CA ASN A 172 -24.21 30.88 1.47
C ASN A 172 -23.87 29.40 1.25
N VAL A 173 -24.77 28.52 1.67
CA VAL A 173 -24.65 27.05 1.53
C VAL A 173 -24.17 26.63 0.14
N PHE A 174 -24.82 27.11 -0.92
CA PHE A 174 -24.50 26.68 -2.28
C PHE A 174 -23.13 27.19 -2.76
N ARG A 175 -22.81 28.47 -2.53
CA ARG A 175 -21.54 29.06 -2.99
C ARG A 175 -20.36 28.48 -2.23
N ASP A 176 -20.49 28.30 -0.92
CA ASP A 176 -19.43 27.78 -0.08
C ASP A 176 -19.17 26.30 -0.36
N THR A 177 -20.23 25.52 -0.56
CA THR A 177 -20.11 24.11 -0.96
C THR A 177 -19.42 24.00 -2.31
N LEU A 178 -19.81 24.81 -3.29
CA LEU A 178 -19.27 24.78 -4.65
C LEU A 178 -17.82 25.25 -4.71
N TRP A 179 -17.47 26.36 -4.07
CA TRP A 179 -16.08 26.84 -3.99
C TRP A 179 -15.19 25.86 -3.24
N GLY A 180 -15.69 25.26 -2.15
CA GLY A 180 -15.01 24.16 -1.48
C GLY A 180 -14.79 22.98 -2.42
N ALA A 181 -15.83 22.54 -3.12
CA ALA A 181 -15.72 21.43 -4.05
C ALA A 181 -14.68 21.72 -5.15
N CYS A 182 -14.76 22.88 -5.81
CA CYS A 182 -13.89 23.25 -6.93
C CYS A 182 -12.43 23.40 -6.55
N ILE A 183 -12.12 24.21 -5.53
CA ILE A 183 -10.73 24.53 -5.14
C ILE A 183 -10.03 23.26 -4.65
N TRP A 184 -10.73 22.44 -3.89
CA TRP A 184 -10.13 21.30 -3.21
C TRP A 184 -10.11 20.02 -4.04
N SER A 185 -10.91 19.94 -5.11
CA SER A 185 -10.82 18.82 -6.07
C SER A 185 -9.47 18.74 -6.78
N MET A 186 -8.75 19.87 -6.91
CA MET A 186 -7.43 19.93 -7.52
C MET A 186 -6.36 19.27 -6.65
N LEU A 187 -6.61 19.17 -5.35
CA LEU A 187 -5.72 18.56 -4.38
C LEU A 187 -6.14 17.11 -4.16
N SER A 188 -5.19 16.19 -4.27
CA SER A 188 -5.41 14.77 -3.98
C SER A 188 -4.29 14.28 -3.08
N GLY A 189 -4.64 13.57 -2.01
CA GLY A 189 -3.67 13.09 -1.03
C GLY A 189 -4.33 12.21 0.03
N ASN A 190 -3.58 11.93 1.09
CA ASN A 190 -4.07 11.14 2.22
C ASN A 190 -5.29 11.83 2.87
N PRO A 191 -6.42 11.12 3.12
CA PRO A 191 -7.58 11.66 3.83
C PRO A 191 -7.22 12.36 5.16
N VAL A 192 -6.21 11.88 5.89
CA VAL A 192 -5.75 12.50 7.15
C VAL A 192 -5.47 14.00 7.00
N ASN A 193 -4.89 14.42 5.87
CA ASN A 193 -4.55 15.82 5.63
C ASN A 193 -5.80 16.69 5.38
N SER A 194 -6.87 16.13 4.81
CA SER A 194 -8.10 16.91 4.57
C SER A 194 -8.80 17.26 5.88
N TYR A 195 -8.74 16.39 6.89
CA TYR A 195 -9.26 16.69 8.23
C TYR A 195 -8.52 17.86 8.89
N VAL A 196 -7.18 17.85 8.87
CA VAL A 196 -6.35 18.89 9.50
C VAL A 196 -6.56 20.26 8.82
N VAL A 197 -6.63 20.27 7.49
CA VAL A 197 -6.88 21.49 6.72
C VAL A 197 -8.30 22.00 6.97
N ALA A 198 -9.31 21.13 6.91
CA ALA A 198 -10.69 21.50 7.19
C ALA A 198 -10.87 22.08 8.60
N GLU A 199 -10.29 21.47 9.63
CA GLU A 199 -10.35 21.99 11.00
C GLU A 199 -9.72 23.39 11.09
N THR A 200 -8.60 23.61 10.43
CA THR A 200 -7.95 24.93 10.45
C THR A 200 -8.79 25.99 9.77
N LEU A 201 -9.38 25.68 8.62
CA LEU A 201 -10.25 26.61 7.90
C LEU A 201 -11.53 26.91 8.68
N LEU A 202 -12.12 25.91 9.33
CA LEU A 202 -13.27 26.10 10.23
C LEU A 202 -12.93 27.09 11.36
N ARG A 203 -11.76 26.94 12.00
CA ARG A 203 -11.28 27.88 13.03
C ARG A 203 -11.04 29.29 12.48
N MET A 204 -10.78 29.44 11.18
CA MET A 204 -10.64 30.72 10.50
C MET A 204 -11.99 31.32 10.04
N GLY A 205 -13.09 30.58 10.17
CA GLY A 205 -14.45 31.04 9.83
C GLY A 205 -15.03 30.45 8.55
N LEU A 206 -14.45 29.38 8.01
CA LEU A 206 -15.07 28.61 6.92
C LEU A 206 -16.40 28.00 7.39
N SER A 207 -17.39 27.94 6.50
CA SER A 207 -18.65 27.25 6.82
C SER A 207 -18.46 25.73 6.89
N LEU A 208 -19.31 25.07 7.70
CA LEU A 208 -19.35 23.60 7.79
C LEU A 208 -19.61 22.94 6.43
N PHE A 209 -20.42 23.59 5.59
CA PHE A 209 -20.69 23.17 4.22
C PHE A 209 -19.43 23.19 3.34
N GLY A 210 -18.64 24.27 3.38
CA GLY A 210 -17.38 24.34 2.65
C GLY A 210 -16.32 23.35 3.15
N ALA A 211 -16.26 23.11 4.46
CA ALA A 211 -15.31 22.17 5.07
C ALA A 211 -15.64 20.70 4.72
N THR A 212 -16.92 20.32 4.79
CA THR A 212 -17.35 18.96 4.44
C THR A 212 -17.21 18.69 2.94
N SER A 213 -17.53 19.67 2.08
CA SER A 213 -17.34 19.52 0.63
C SER A 213 -15.86 19.39 0.25
N LEU A 214 -14.98 20.17 0.88
CA LEU A 214 -13.52 20.02 0.79
C LEU A 214 -13.10 18.59 1.08
N MET A 215 -13.51 18.05 2.23
CA MET A 215 -13.08 16.73 2.68
C MET A 215 -13.54 15.63 1.74
N LEU A 216 -14.77 15.71 1.24
CA LEU A 216 -15.37 14.75 0.32
C LEU A 216 -14.73 14.82 -1.07
N THR A 217 -14.44 16.01 -1.60
CA THR A 217 -13.85 16.14 -2.94
C THR A 217 -12.37 15.80 -2.97
N TRP A 218 -11.63 16.12 -1.92
CA TRP A 218 -10.19 15.81 -1.77
C TRP A 218 -9.89 14.33 -1.97
N VAL A 219 -10.79 13.46 -1.48
CA VAL A 219 -10.61 12.01 -1.54
C VAL A 219 -11.19 11.42 -2.82
N ASN A 220 -12.35 11.91 -3.29
CA ASN A 220 -13.15 11.20 -4.30
C ASN A 220 -12.98 11.72 -5.74
N VAL A 221 -12.64 12.99 -5.95
CA VAL A 221 -12.63 13.59 -7.30
C VAL A 221 -11.33 13.24 -8.02
N GLY A 222 -10.18 13.44 -7.37
CA GLY A 222 -8.90 12.91 -7.85
C GLY A 222 -8.45 13.47 -9.21
N LEU A 223 -8.61 14.77 -9.46
CA LEU A 223 -8.23 15.43 -10.74
C LEU A 223 -6.77 15.18 -11.13
N LEU A 224 -5.86 15.03 -10.16
CA LEU A 224 -4.44 14.71 -10.43
C LEU A 224 -4.23 13.31 -11.01
N LYS A 225 -5.15 12.36 -10.76
CA LYS A 225 -5.06 10.97 -11.24
C LYS A 225 -5.75 10.76 -12.58
N LEU A 226 -6.51 11.75 -13.05
CA LEU A 226 -7.31 11.68 -14.27
C LEU A 226 -6.48 11.28 -15.51
N PRO A 227 -5.27 11.81 -15.77
CA PRO A 227 -4.46 11.41 -16.92
C PRO A 227 -4.09 9.91 -16.91
N ALA A 228 -3.71 9.40 -15.74
CA ALA A 228 -3.38 7.98 -15.57
C ALA A 228 -4.64 7.11 -15.73
N GLU A 229 -5.77 7.52 -15.16
CA GLU A 229 -7.05 6.83 -15.28
C GLU A 229 -7.56 6.78 -16.72
N MET A 230 -7.42 7.88 -17.48
CA MET A 230 -7.78 7.95 -18.89
C MET A 230 -6.94 6.98 -19.75
N SER A 231 -5.66 6.81 -19.42
CA SER A 231 -4.76 5.88 -20.12
C SER A 231 -5.10 4.41 -19.86
N ALA A 232 -5.63 4.09 -18.67
CA ALA A 232 -5.92 2.72 -18.26
C ALA A 232 -7.36 2.26 -18.59
N LEU A 233 -8.36 3.14 -18.43
CA LEU A 233 -9.78 2.80 -18.49
C LEU A 233 -10.54 3.54 -19.60
N GLY A 234 -9.87 4.46 -20.31
CA GLY A 234 -10.44 5.26 -21.38
C GLY A 234 -11.06 6.58 -20.92
N ALA A 235 -11.00 7.58 -21.81
CA ALA A 235 -11.37 8.96 -21.50
C ALA A 235 -12.84 9.13 -21.07
N ARG A 236 -13.76 8.44 -21.74
CA ARG A 236 -15.20 8.53 -21.46
C ARG A 236 -15.53 8.04 -20.05
N PHE A 237 -14.90 6.95 -19.62
CA PHE A 237 -15.08 6.40 -18.28
C PHE A 237 -14.53 7.35 -17.21
N ALA A 238 -13.25 7.75 -17.34
CA ALA A 238 -12.59 8.59 -16.34
C ALA A 238 -13.27 9.95 -16.14
N ILE A 239 -13.71 10.59 -17.23
CA ILE A 239 -14.45 11.86 -17.18
C ILE A 239 -15.81 11.67 -16.51
N THR A 240 -16.56 10.64 -16.91
CA THR A 240 -17.89 10.37 -16.33
C THR A 240 -17.81 10.06 -14.84
N ARG A 241 -16.85 9.22 -14.42
CA ARG A 241 -16.58 8.92 -13.00
C ARG A 241 -16.27 10.19 -12.22
N THR A 242 -15.39 11.05 -12.75
CA THR A 242 -14.95 12.25 -12.05
C THR A 242 -16.09 13.25 -11.88
N ILE A 243 -16.88 13.48 -12.92
CA ILE A 243 -18.05 14.36 -12.86
C ILE A 243 -19.09 13.79 -11.88
N ALA A 244 -19.39 12.49 -11.96
CA ALA A 244 -20.33 11.85 -11.05
C ALA A 244 -19.85 11.94 -9.59
N ALA A 245 -18.57 11.69 -9.32
CA ALA A 245 -17.97 11.80 -7.99
C ALA A 245 -18.04 13.23 -7.45
N PHE A 246 -17.81 14.24 -8.29
CA PHE A 246 -17.89 15.65 -7.93
C PHE A 246 -19.33 16.05 -7.55
N LEU A 247 -20.32 15.70 -8.38
CA LEU A 247 -21.72 16.00 -8.12
C LEU A 247 -22.23 15.28 -6.86
N MET A 248 -21.86 14.01 -6.69
CA MET A 248 -22.19 13.23 -5.49
C MET A 248 -21.56 13.84 -4.23
N ALA A 249 -20.29 14.27 -4.30
CA ALA A 249 -19.62 14.90 -3.16
C ALA A 249 -20.34 16.17 -2.69
N ILE A 250 -20.81 17.02 -3.62
CA ILE A 250 -21.62 18.20 -3.30
C ILE A 250 -22.91 17.77 -2.60
N GLY A 251 -23.69 16.86 -3.18
CA GLY A 251 -24.96 16.41 -2.59
C GLY A 251 -24.79 15.78 -1.20
N VAL A 252 -23.81 14.89 -1.05
CA VAL A 252 -23.50 14.23 0.23
C VAL A 252 -23.02 15.23 1.27
N SER A 253 -22.22 16.23 0.90
CA SER A 253 -21.73 17.24 1.85
C SER A 253 -22.87 18.04 2.47
N ILE A 254 -23.80 18.53 1.64
CA ILE A 254 -24.98 19.28 2.08
C ILE A 254 -25.86 18.41 2.98
N LEU A 255 -26.14 17.18 2.55
CA LEU A 255 -26.95 16.24 3.32
C LEU A 255 -26.31 15.92 4.68
N THR A 256 -25.00 15.71 4.72
CA THR A 256 -24.26 15.40 5.94
C THR A 256 -24.37 16.54 6.96
N VAL A 257 -24.22 17.79 6.52
CA VAL A 257 -24.30 18.95 7.41
C VAL A 257 -25.73 19.17 7.92
N ILE A 258 -26.74 18.98 7.07
CA ILE A 258 -28.15 19.08 7.47
C ILE A 258 -28.49 18.01 8.51
N LEU A 259 -28.09 16.75 8.26
CA LEU A 259 -28.33 15.64 9.19
C LEU A 259 -27.58 15.79 10.52
N ALA A 260 -26.40 16.41 10.49
CA ALA A 260 -25.61 16.71 11.69
C ALA A 260 -26.16 17.90 12.51
N GLY A 261 -27.29 18.49 12.11
CA GLY A 261 -27.92 19.62 12.81
C GLY A 261 -27.27 20.98 12.54
N GLY A 262 -26.45 21.09 11.49
CA GLY A 262 -25.86 22.36 11.06
C GLY A 262 -26.94 23.33 10.60
N GLN A 263 -27.04 24.48 11.26
CA GLN A 263 -27.97 25.54 10.88
C GLN A 263 -27.55 26.16 9.54
N VAL A 264 -28.50 26.27 8.62
CA VAL A 264 -28.37 27.10 7.42
C VAL A 264 -28.67 28.54 7.85
N GLN A 265 -27.64 29.31 8.18
CA GLN A 265 -27.75 30.76 8.40
C GLN A 265 -27.03 31.49 7.27
#